data_AF-A0A060CG29-F1
#
_entry.id   AF-A0A060CG29-F1
#
_cell.length_a   1.000
_cell.length_b   1.000
_cell.length_c   1.000
_cell.angle_alpha   90.00
_cell.angle_beta   90.00
_cell.angle_gamma   90.00
#
_symmetry.space_group_name_H-M   'P 1'
#
loop_
_entity.id
_entity.type
_entity.pdbx_description
1 polymer ?
#
loop_
_entity_poly.entity_id
_entity_poly.type
_entity_poly.pdbx_seq_one_letter_code
_entity_poly.pdbx_strand_id
1 'polypeptide(L)'
;MHFSIQYEDGSFVSQFTYDRYEQFSGTVNLEGLPQARAREGEAETLIVYLVENTRQLELQLQYTIFKDFPILSRCVRVKNRA
;
A
#
# COMPACT_ATOMS: atom_id res chain seq x y z
N MET A 1 -8.34 -8.18 3.44
CA MET A 1 -8.05 -7.06 4.37
C MET A 1 -9.32 -6.27 4.51
N HIS A 2 -9.82 -6.18 5.74
CA HIS A 2 -10.93 -5.32 6.09
C HIS A 2 -10.38 -4.22 6.99
N PHE A 3 -10.68 -2.96 6.68
CA PHE A 3 -10.29 -1.81 7.48
C PHE A 3 -11.46 -0.82 7.48
N SER A 4 -11.54 -0.01 8.53
CA SER A 4 -12.50 1.07 8.68
C SER A 4 -11.77 2.31 9.16
N ILE A 5 -12.18 3.47 8.67
CA ILE A 5 -11.58 4.77 9.02
C ILE A 5 -12.69 5.62 9.58
N GLN A 6 -12.50 6.15 10.79
CA GLN A 6 -13.37 7.17 11.35
C GLN A 6 -12.84 8.54 10.95
N TYR A 7 -13.68 9.36 10.34
CA TYR A 7 -13.36 10.73 9.95
C TYR A 7 -13.70 11.73 11.06
N GLU A 8 -13.21 12.97 10.92
CA GLU A 8 -13.43 14.04 11.91
C GLU A 8 -14.92 14.36 12.14
N ASP A 9 -15.76 14.19 11.11
CA ASP A 9 -17.21 14.34 11.17
C ASP A 9 -17.93 13.15 11.85
N GLY A 10 -17.17 12.15 12.32
CA GLY A 10 -17.67 10.93 12.93
C GLY A 10 -18.19 9.88 11.95
N SER A 11 -18.16 10.16 10.64
CA SER A 11 -18.57 9.20 9.61
C SER A 11 -17.48 8.13 9.36
N PHE A 12 -17.88 7.05 8.69
CA PHE A 12 -16.98 5.93 8.33
C PHE A 12 -16.92 5.65 6.82
N VAL A 13 -17.74 6.37 6.03
CA VAL A 13 -17.89 6.11 4.60
C VAL A 13 -16.64 6.58 3.87
N SER A 14 -15.92 5.64 3.27
CA SER A 14 -14.73 5.95 2.45
C SER A 14 -15.03 5.59 1.00
N GLN A 15 -14.70 6.50 0.06
CA GLN A 15 -14.78 6.23 -1.37
C GLN A 15 -13.40 6.47 -2.01
N PHE A 16 -12.56 5.44 -1.95
CA PHE A 16 -11.25 5.47 -2.58
C PHE A 16 -11.38 5.30 -4.09
N THR A 17 -10.76 6.20 -4.84
CA THR A 17 -10.65 6.14 -6.29
C THR A 17 -9.21 5.92 -6.69
N TYR A 18 -8.99 5.22 -7.80
CA TYR A 18 -7.65 5.02 -8.33
C TYR A 18 -7.02 6.35 -8.74
N ASP A 19 -5.78 6.56 -8.35
CA ASP A 19 -4.97 7.73 -8.73
C ASP A 19 -3.86 7.33 -9.71
N ARG A 20 -2.93 6.49 -9.26
CA ARG A 20 -1.77 6.05 -10.05
C ARG A 20 -1.20 4.73 -9.55
N TYR A 21 -0.15 4.25 -10.21
CA TYR A 21 0.71 3.20 -9.69
C TYR A 21 2.20 3.53 -9.85
N GLU A 22 3.03 2.86 -9.06
CA GLU A 22 4.48 2.87 -9.18
C GLU A 22 4.99 1.43 -9.10
N GLN A 23 6.04 1.12 -9.86
CA GLN A 23 6.66 -0.21 -9.89
C GLN A 23 8.17 -0.07 -9.76
N PHE A 24 8.78 -0.94 -8.95
CA PHE A 24 10.22 -0.95 -8.76
C PHE A 24 10.75 -2.34 -8.38
N SER A 25 12.03 -2.56 -8.65
CA SER A 25 12.75 -3.79 -8.26
C SER A 25 13.03 -3.81 -6.75
N GLY A 26 12.80 -4.96 -6.12
CA GLY A 26 13.01 -5.18 -4.69
C GLY A 26 11.71 -5.23 -3.87
N THR A 27 11.85 -5.14 -2.55
CA THR A 27 10.74 -5.19 -1.58
C THR A 27 10.49 -3.82 -0.94
N VAL A 28 9.30 -3.61 -0.37
CA VAL A 28 8.96 -2.39 0.36
C VAL A 28 9.73 -2.26 1.67
N ASN A 29 10.07 -1.03 2.05
CA ASN A 29 10.60 -0.73 3.38
C ASN A 29 9.47 -0.29 4.33
N LEU A 30 9.23 -1.10 5.35
CA LEU A 30 8.29 -0.94 6.44
C LEU A 30 9.08 -0.62 7.71
N GLU A 31 9.41 0.65 7.87
CA GLU A 31 10.16 1.15 9.03
C GLU A 31 9.56 0.66 10.35
N GLY A 32 10.41 0.10 11.22
CA GLY A 32 10.01 -0.42 12.53
C GLY A 32 9.28 -1.77 12.50
N LEU A 33 9.07 -2.39 11.33
CA LEU A 33 8.35 -3.66 11.19
C LEU A 33 9.22 -4.76 10.57
N PRO A 34 8.98 -6.03 10.94
CA PRO A 34 9.59 -7.15 10.23
C PRO A 34 9.04 -7.22 8.79
N GLN A 35 9.92 -7.46 7.83
CA GLN A 35 9.57 -7.54 6.42
C GLN A 35 10.45 -8.53 5.66
N ALA A 36 9.91 -9.08 4.59
CA ALA A 36 10.67 -9.89 3.65
C ALA A 36 11.74 -9.04 2.94
N ARG A 37 12.93 -9.61 2.74
CA ARG A 37 14.02 -9.03 1.97
C ARG A 37 14.28 -9.88 0.75
N ALA A 38 14.72 -9.25 -0.32
CA ALA A 38 15.15 -9.89 -1.55
C ALA A 38 16.46 -9.25 -1.98
N ARG A 39 17.32 -10.00 -2.67
CA ARG A 39 18.46 -9.40 -3.37
C ARG A 39 17.99 -8.69 -4.64
N GLU A 40 18.91 -7.97 -5.27
CA GLU A 40 18.65 -7.32 -6.54
C GLU A 40 18.14 -8.32 -7.58
N GLY A 41 17.00 -8.02 -8.20
CA GLY A 41 16.37 -8.86 -9.22
C GLY A 41 15.61 -10.10 -8.71
N GLU A 42 15.58 -10.34 -7.40
CA GLU A 42 14.84 -11.48 -6.80
C GLU A 42 13.37 -11.13 -6.48
N ALA A 43 13.00 -9.85 -6.47
CA ALA A 43 11.64 -9.39 -6.21
C ALA A 43 11.26 -8.16 -7.02
N GLU A 44 9.97 -7.97 -7.21
CA GLU A 44 9.39 -6.79 -7.84
C GLU A 44 8.17 -6.33 -7.05
N THR A 45 8.05 -5.02 -6.87
CA THR A 45 6.99 -4.40 -6.10
C THR A 45 6.14 -3.49 -6.98
N LEU A 46 4.82 -3.62 -6.84
CA LEU A 46 3.82 -2.70 -7.35
C LEU A 46 3.15 -1.98 -6.18
N ILE A 47 3.09 -0.65 -6.24
CA ILE A 47 2.28 0.17 -5.35
C ILE A 47 1.14 0.77 -6.15
N VAL A 48 -0.10 0.49 -5.75
CA VAL A 48 -1.30 1.15 -6.27
C VAL A 48 -1.73 2.22 -5.29
N TYR A 49 -1.87 3.45 -5.77
CA TYR A 49 -2.28 4.60 -5.00
C TYR A 49 -3.77 4.85 -5.23
N LEU A 50 -4.51 4.94 -4.14
CA LEU A 50 -5.91 5.32 -4.12
C LEU A 50 -6.09 6.58 -3.28
N VAL A 51 -6.99 7.46 -3.68
CA VAL A 51 -7.25 8.72 -2.97
C VAL A 51 -8.72 8.87 -2.61
N GLU A 52 -8.95 9.48 -1.45
CA GLU A 52 -10.24 10.02 -1.03
C GLU A 52 -10.19 11.53 -1.25
N ASN A 53 -10.83 11.99 -2.33
CA ASN A 53 -10.71 13.37 -2.81
C ASN A 53 -11.34 14.41 -1.87
N THR A 54 -12.31 14.01 -1.05
CA THR A 54 -13.03 14.92 -0.15
C THR A 54 -12.40 15.06 1.23
N ARG A 55 -11.56 14.09 1.63
CA ARG A 55 -11.04 13.95 3.00
C ARG A 55 -9.52 13.79 3.07
N GLN A 56 -8.81 14.08 1.98
CA GLN A 56 -7.34 14.14 1.91
C GLN A 56 -6.64 12.88 2.44
N LEU A 57 -7.20 11.70 2.16
CA LEU A 57 -6.57 10.42 2.50
C LEU A 57 -5.96 9.79 1.26
N GLU A 58 -4.78 9.19 1.44
CA GLU A 58 -4.16 8.31 0.46
C GLU A 58 -3.99 6.90 1.03
N LEU A 59 -4.39 5.91 0.24
CA LEU A 59 -4.12 4.51 0.46
C LEU A 59 -3.07 4.02 -0.54
N GLN A 60 -2.07 3.34 -0.03
CA GLN A 60 -1.05 2.67 -0.84
C GLN A 60 -1.20 1.17 -0.65
N LEU A 61 -1.68 0.48 -1.68
CA LEU A 61 -1.73 -0.98 -1.72
C LEU A 61 -0.41 -1.49 -2.30
N GLN A 62 0.38 -2.17 -1.49
CA GLN A 62 1.71 -2.61 -1.83
C GLN A 62 1.72 -4.12 -2.07
N TYR A 63 2.18 -4.54 -3.23
CA TYR A 63 2.24 -5.93 -3.68
C TYR A 63 3.67 -6.26 -4.08
N THR A 64 4.26 -7.29 -3.47
CA THR A 64 5.61 -7.73 -3.84
C THR A 64 5.57 -9.20 -4.26
N ILE A 65 6.01 -9.50 -5.47
CA ILE A 65 6.23 -10.86 -5.96
C ILE A 65 7.69 -11.24 -5.81
N PHE A 66 7.96 -12.52 -5.53
CA PHE A 66 9.31 -13.06 -5.42
C PHE A 66 9.55 -14.02 -6.59
N LYS A 67 10.59 -13.79 -7.38
CA LYS A 67 10.79 -14.48 -8.66
C LYS A 67 10.84 -16.00 -8.53
N ASP A 68 11.57 -16.48 -7.53
CA ASP A 68 11.87 -17.92 -7.36
C ASP A 68 10.87 -18.65 -6.46
N PHE A 69 9.87 -17.93 -5.93
CA PHE A 69 8.91 -18.49 -4.99
C PHE A 69 7.48 -18.10 -5.38
N PRO A 70 6.48 -18.99 -5.23
CA PRO A 70 5.08 -18.65 -5.50
C PRO A 70 4.48 -17.81 -4.35
N ILE A 71 5.10 -16.66 -4.04
CA ILE A 71 4.77 -15.80 -2.90
C ILE A 71 4.39 -14.41 -3.42
N LEU A 72 3.23 -13.93 -2.97
CA LEU A 72 2.78 -12.54 -3.12
C LEU A 72 2.61 -11.92 -1.72
N SER A 73 3.54 -11.04 -1.35
CA SER A 73 3.41 -10.24 -0.14
C SER A 73 2.48 -9.06 -0.37
N ARG A 74 1.71 -8.68 0.66
CA ARG A 74 0.75 -7.59 0.62
C ARG A 74 0.87 -6.71 1.86
N CYS A 75 0.98 -5.40 1.66
CA CYS A 75 0.94 -4.41 2.73
C CYS A 75 -0.02 -3.27 2.34
N VAL A 76 -0.56 -2.57 3.34
CA VAL A 76 -1.36 -1.36 3.13
C VAL A 76 -0.77 -0.26 3.99
N ARG A 77 -0.49 0.90 3.38
CA ARG A 77 -0.13 2.12 4.09
C ARG A 77 -1.25 3.14 3.88
N VAL A 78 -1.82 3.61 4.99
CA VAL A 78 -2.79 4.70 5.02
C VAL A 78 -2.05 5.98 5.40
N LYS A 79 -2.21 7.04 4.62
CA LYS A 79 -1.62 8.35 4.89
C LYS A 79 -2.73 9.39 4.99
N ASN A 80 -2.79 10.07 6.13
CA ASN A 80 -3.52 11.33 6.24
C ASN A 80 -2.67 12.44 5.61
N ARG A 81 -3.22 13.17 4.64
CA ARG A 81 -2.57 14.29 3.93
C ARG A 81 -3.08 15.66 4.35
N ALA A 82 -4.01 15.71 5.32
CA ALA A 82 -4.44 16.95 5.96
C ALA A 82 -3.29 17.66 6.69
#